data_AF-A0A645IAM6-F1
#
_entry.id   AF-A0A645IAM6-F1
#
_cell.length_a   1.000
_cell.length_b   1.000
_cell.length_c   1.000
_cell.angle_alpha   90.00
_cell.angle_beta   90.00
_cell.angle_gamma   90.00
#
_symmetry.space_group_name_H-M   'P 1'
#
loop_
_entity.id
_entity.type
_entity.pdbx_description
1 polymer ?
#
loop_
_entity_poly.entity_id
_entity_poly.type
_entity_poly.pdbx_seq_one_letter_code
_entity_poly.pdbx_strand_id
1 'polypeptide(L)'
;MLRKVVVINPGETDLSSGIQISLPNITNINRDMLLQSKMPAKFGPTLLGISKASVETDSFLSAASFQETTKVLTDAAVKGKIDRLLGLKENVIIGKMIPAGTGSNAKRASTDAIMELAAKLRADREARNFKEEDVLMTEIESEETIDVFVNESDEIQKEDIAGLE
;
A
#
# COMPACT_ATOMS: atom_id res chain seq x y z
N MET A 1 8.40 -5.28 23.45
CA MET A 1 9.18 -6.33 24.15
C MET A 1 8.30 -7.38 24.82
N LEU A 2 7.20 -7.02 25.51
CA LEU A 2 6.27 -7.97 26.16
C LEU A 2 5.07 -8.39 25.29
N ARG A 3 5.26 -8.50 23.97
CA ARG A 3 4.15 -8.79 23.03
C ARG A 3 3.81 -10.28 22.95
N LYS A 4 4.73 -11.16 23.35
CA LYS A 4 4.54 -12.61 23.34
C LYS A 4 4.27 -13.10 24.77
N VAL A 5 3.47 -14.15 24.85
CA VAL A 5 3.09 -14.81 26.09
C VAL A 5 3.30 -16.32 25.94
N VAL A 6 3.60 -16.99 27.05
CA VAL A 6 3.67 -18.45 27.14
C VAL A 6 2.41 -18.96 27.84
N VAL A 7 1.78 -19.98 27.27
CA VAL A 7 0.64 -20.66 27.88
C VAL A 7 1.13 -21.51 29.05
N ILE A 8 0.65 -21.23 30.26
CA ILE A 8 0.97 -21.99 31.48
C ILE A 8 0.00 -23.16 31.62
N ASN A 9 -1.30 -22.87 31.48
CA ASN A 9 -2.36 -23.87 31.53
C ASN A 9 -3.36 -23.60 30.39
N PRO A 10 -3.59 -24.56 29.48
CA PRO A 10 -4.46 -24.37 28.33
C PRO A 10 -5.96 -24.34 28.66
N GLY A 11 -6.39 -24.80 29.84
CA GLY A 11 -7.82 -24.86 30.18
C GLY A 11 -8.58 -25.76 29.19
N GLU A 12 -9.67 -25.23 28.61
CA GLU A 12 -10.46 -25.90 27.58
C GLU A 12 -10.21 -25.32 26.17
N THR A 13 -9.08 -24.64 25.97
CA THR A 13 -8.66 -24.16 24.63
C THR A 13 -7.91 -25.26 23.86
N ASP A 14 -7.87 -25.13 22.53
CA ASP A 14 -7.08 -25.99 21.65
C ASP A 14 -5.55 -25.73 21.71
N LEU A 15 -5.08 -24.97 22.71
CA LEU A 15 -3.67 -24.62 22.86
C LEU A 15 -2.93 -25.69 23.66
N SER A 16 -1.65 -25.90 23.35
CA SER A 16 -0.77 -26.69 24.22
C SER A 16 -0.07 -25.82 25.25
N SER A 17 0.16 -26.37 26.45
CA SER A 17 1.04 -25.76 27.45
C SER A 17 2.44 -25.56 26.88
N GLY A 18 3.07 -24.44 27.22
CA GLY A 18 4.42 -24.07 26.79
C GLY A 18 4.52 -23.39 25.42
N ILE A 19 3.44 -23.32 24.64
CA ILE A 19 3.44 -22.61 23.36
C ILE A 19 3.55 -21.10 23.58
N GLN A 20 4.35 -20.46 22.73
CA GLN A 20 4.44 -19.01 22.63
C GLN A 20 3.47 -18.47 21.58
N ILE A 21 2.64 -17.52 21.99
CA ILE A 21 1.65 -16.87 21.13
C ILE A 21 1.68 -15.36 21.34
N SER A 22 1.17 -14.60 20.37
CA SER A 22 1.02 -13.15 20.53
C SER A 22 -0.10 -12.82 21.51
N LEU A 23 0.10 -11.75 22.28
CA LEU A 23 -0.86 -11.27 23.26
C LEU A 23 -2.25 -11.03 22.64
N PRO A 24 -2.41 -10.34 21.48
CA PRO A 24 -3.72 -10.13 20.88
C PRO A 24 -4.43 -11.44 20.51
N ASN A 25 -3.68 -12.42 20.01
CA ASN A 25 -4.26 -13.70 19.58
C ASN A 25 -4.79 -14.50 20.78
N ILE A 26 -4.03 -14.60 21.87
CA ILE A 26 -4.54 -15.31 23.07
C ILE A 26 -5.70 -14.57 23.72
N THR A 27 -5.71 -13.23 23.67
CA THR A 27 -6.82 -12.43 24.20
C THR A 27 -8.09 -12.69 23.41
N ASN A 28 -8.01 -12.81 22.08
CA ASN A 28 -9.15 -13.17 21.24
C ASN A 28 -9.64 -14.60 21.52
N ILE A 29 -8.73 -15.58 21.55
CA ILE A 29 -9.07 -16.98 21.86
C ILE A 29 -9.77 -17.08 23.22
N ASN A 30 -9.22 -16.43 24.25
CA ASN A 30 -9.82 -16.46 25.58
C ASN A 30 -11.17 -15.73 25.62
N ARG A 31 -11.34 -14.65 24.84
CA ARG A 31 -12.62 -13.97 24.71
C ARG A 31 -13.68 -14.90 24.13
N ASP A 32 -13.35 -15.63 23.07
CA ASP A 32 -14.26 -16.56 22.43
C ASP A 32 -14.63 -17.73 23.35
N MET A 33 -13.68 -18.25 24.14
CA MET A 33 -13.98 -19.28 25.14
C MET A 33 -14.89 -18.77 26.26
N LEU A 34 -14.68 -17.54 26.73
CA LEU A 34 -15.55 -16.92 27.74
C LEU A 34 -16.98 -16.74 27.22
N LEU A 35 -17.15 -16.36 25.95
CA LEU A 35 -18.47 -16.28 25.31
C LEU A 35 -19.16 -17.65 25.22
N GLN A 36 -18.38 -18.73 25.07
CA GLN A 36 -18.86 -20.11 25.09
C GLN A 36 -19.03 -20.67 26.50
N SER A 37 -18.83 -19.87 27.57
CA SER A 37 -18.84 -20.32 28.97
C SER A 37 -17.83 -21.43 29.29
N LYS A 38 -16.72 -21.51 28.55
CA LYS A 38 -15.62 -22.46 28.75
C LYS A 38 -14.49 -21.86 29.58
N MET A 39 -13.60 -22.71 30.08
CA MET A 39 -12.44 -22.25 30.86
C MET A 39 -11.33 -21.67 29.95
N PRO A 40 -10.98 -20.37 30.11
CA PRO A 40 -9.93 -19.73 29.30
C PRO A 40 -8.52 -20.20 29.68
N ALA A 41 -7.57 -20.07 28.76
CA ALA A 41 -6.17 -20.41 29.00
C ALA A 41 -5.50 -19.39 29.93
N LYS A 42 -4.69 -19.87 30.88
CA LYS A 42 -3.80 -19.04 31.70
C LYS A 42 -2.45 -18.89 31.00
N PHE A 43 -1.98 -17.65 30.88
CA PHE A 43 -0.72 -17.34 30.22
C PHE A 43 0.10 -16.32 31.02
N GLY A 44 1.43 -16.32 30.81
CA GLY A 44 2.35 -15.36 31.39
C GLY A 44 3.11 -14.59 30.30
N PRO A 45 3.36 -13.28 30.45
CA PRO A 45 4.16 -12.52 29.49
C PRO A 45 5.61 -13.00 29.46
N THR A 46 6.22 -13.01 28.28
CA THR A 46 7.63 -13.34 28.10
C THR A 46 8.39 -12.13 27.59
N LEU A 47 9.52 -11.83 28.24
CA LEU A 47 10.39 -10.74 27.84
C LEU A 47 11.31 -11.22 26.72
N LEU A 48 11.16 -10.62 25.54
CA LEU A 48 12.01 -10.85 24.38
C LEU A 48 12.84 -9.59 24.10
N GLY A 49 14.12 -9.79 23.75
CA GLY A 49 14.99 -8.70 23.26
C GLY A 49 14.47 -8.10 21.95
N ILE A 50 14.92 -6.88 21.61
CA ILE A 50 14.41 -6.14 20.44
C ILE A 50 14.53 -6.93 19.13
N SER A 51 15.66 -7.60 18.91
CA SER A 51 15.93 -8.32 17.65
C SER A 51 15.01 -9.53 17.52
N LYS A 52 14.92 -10.35 18.58
CA LYS A 52 14.03 -11.53 18.58
C LYS A 52 12.57 -11.14 18.48
N ALA A 53 12.14 -10.09 19.20
CA ALA A 53 10.78 -9.58 19.11
C ALA A 53 10.42 -9.03 17.72
N SER A 54 11.41 -8.52 16.96
CA SER A 54 11.22 -7.99 15.60
C SER A 54 11.20 -9.07 14.52
N VAL A 55 11.85 -10.21 14.75
CA VAL A 55 11.76 -11.38 13.86
C VAL A 55 10.48 -12.18 14.11
N GLU A 56 10.03 -12.31 15.36
CA GLU A 56 8.83 -13.07 15.73
C GLU A 56 7.50 -12.31 15.55
N THR A 57 7.44 -11.31 14.66
CA THR A 57 6.19 -10.59 14.39
C THR A 57 5.17 -11.47 13.66
N ASP A 58 3.90 -11.08 13.71
CA ASP A 58 2.83 -11.89 13.12
C ASP A 58 2.82 -11.82 11.57
N SER A 59 3.34 -10.73 11.00
CA SER A 59 3.55 -10.56 9.56
C SER A 59 4.89 -11.15 9.14
N PHE A 60 4.88 -12.05 8.16
CA PHE A 60 6.12 -12.60 7.62
C PHE A 60 6.81 -11.63 6.68
N LEU A 61 6.09 -10.74 5.98
CA LEU A 61 6.68 -9.69 5.14
C LEU A 61 7.49 -8.70 5.99
N SER A 62 6.90 -8.23 7.09
CA SER A 62 7.57 -7.35 8.05
C SER A 62 8.74 -8.02 8.75
N ALA A 63 8.63 -9.31 9.08
CA ALA A 63 9.72 -10.08 9.70
C ALA A 63 10.88 -10.30 8.72
N ALA A 64 10.58 -10.73 7.48
CA ALA A 64 11.59 -10.99 6.46
C ALA A 64 12.35 -9.71 6.07
N SER A 65 11.70 -8.55 6.10
CA SER A 65 12.37 -7.28 5.80
C SER A 65 13.35 -6.81 6.88
N PHE A 66 13.38 -7.42 8.07
CA PHE A 66 14.29 -7.05 9.13
C PHE A 66 15.59 -7.84 9.04
N GLN A 67 15.54 -9.16 9.26
CA GLN A 67 16.68 -10.09 9.27
C GLN A 67 16.20 -11.52 8.97
N GLU A 68 17.13 -12.46 8.74
CA GLU A 68 16.84 -13.90 8.55
C GLU A 68 15.84 -14.22 7.42
N THR A 69 15.89 -13.47 6.31
CA THR A 69 14.98 -13.54 5.15
C THR A 69 14.67 -14.98 4.71
N THR A 70 15.70 -15.79 4.43
CA THR A 70 15.54 -17.17 3.92
C THR A 70 14.76 -18.04 4.89
N LYS A 71 15.06 -17.97 6.18
CA LYS A 71 14.39 -18.76 7.22
C LYS A 71 12.93 -18.33 7.38
N VAL A 72 12.68 -17.02 7.45
CA VAL A 72 11.31 -16.49 7.62
C VAL A 72 10.41 -16.86 6.44
N LEU A 73 10.91 -16.71 5.20
CA LEU A 73 10.14 -17.05 4.00
C LEU A 73 9.90 -18.55 3.86
N THR A 74 10.90 -19.38 4.19
CA THR A 74 10.74 -20.84 4.17
C THR A 74 9.69 -21.29 5.19
N ASP A 75 9.77 -20.81 6.42
CA ASP A 75 8.78 -21.12 7.47
C ASP A 75 7.37 -20.66 7.08
N ALA A 76 7.25 -19.50 6.44
CA ALA A 76 5.97 -18.99 5.97
C ALA A 76 5.40 -19.84 4.83
N ALA A 77 6.24 -20.27 3.89
CA ALA A 77 5.85 -21.13 2.77
C ALA A 77 5.40 -22.51 3.25
N VAL A 78 6.16 -23.17 4.14
CA VAL A 78 5.79 -24.49 4.69
C VAL A 78 4.49 -24.43 5.48
N LYS A 79 4.27 -23.35 6.24
CA LYS A 79 3.04 -23.18 7.04
C LYS A 79 1.87 -22.58 6.25
N GLY A 80 2.06 -22.21 4.98
CA GLY A 80 1.05 -21.51 4.17
C GLY A 80 0.54 -20.22 4.82
N LYS A 81 1.42 -19.45 5.47
CA LYS A 81 1.01 -18.23 6.19
C LYS A 81 0.49 -17.17 5.23
N ILE A 82 -0.63 -16.56 5.59
CA ILE A 82 -1.23 -15.44 4.86
C ILE A 82 -0.95 -14.15 5.63
N ASP A 83 -0.37 -13.15 4.95
CA ASP A 83 -0.18 -11.82 5.51
C ASP A 83 -1.41 -10.95 5.26
N ARG A 84 -1.90 -10.27 6.29
CA ARG A 84 -3.10 -9.42 6.23
C ARG A 84 -2.78 -7.94 5.99
N LEU A 85 -1.50 -7.57 5.87
CA LEU A 85 -1.06 -6.20 5.57
C LEU A 85 -1.63 -5.16 6.56
N LEU A 86 -1.66 -5.50 7.85
CA LEU A 86 -2.16 -4.62 8.91
C LEU A 86 -1.07 -3.66 9.42
N GLY A 87 0.20 -3.96 9.15
CA GLY A 87 1.36 -3.22 9.61
C GLY A 87 1.77 -2.09 8.67
N LEU A 88 2.65 -1.23 9.18
CA LEU A 88 3.23 -0.13 8.39
C LEU A 88 4.18 -0.65 7.31
N LYS A 89 5.14 -1.52 7.68
CA LYS A 89 6.18 -2.01 6.77
C LYS A 89 5.61 -2.82 5.61
N GLU A 90 4.67 -3.72 5.89
CA GLU A 90 3.94 -4.48 4.87
C GLU A 90 3.37 -3.58 3.76
N ASN A 91 2.64 -2.53 4.15
CA ASN A 91 2.00 -1.64 3.18
C ASN A 91 3.03 -0.81 2.41
N VAL A 92 4.13 -0.38 3.04
CA VAL A 92 5.23 0.31 2.37
C VAL A 92 5.90 -0.60 1.32
N ILE A 93 6.17 -1.87 1.66
CA ILE A 93 6.83 -2.82 0.74
C ILE A 93 5.95 -3.07 -0.50
N ILE A 94 4.63 -3.15 -0.32
CA ILE A 94 3.66 -3.36 -1.41
C ILE A 94 3.37 -2.06 -2.19
N GLY A 95 3.65 -0.88 -1.63
CA GLY A 95 3.33 0.41 -2.25
C GLY A 95 1.89 0.88 -2.02
N LYS A 96 1.21 0.37 -0.98
CA LYS A 96 -0.13 0.81 -0.57
C LYS A 96 -0.04 1.90 0.50
N MET A 97 -1.08 2.72 0.62
CA MET A 97 -1.23 3.69 1.72
C MET A 97 -1.05 3.00 3.09
N ILE A 98 -0.18 3.57 3.92
CA ILE A 98 0.10 3.06 5.26
C ILE A 98 -1.11 3.31 6.19
N PRO A 99 -1.37 2.43 7.17
CA PRO A 99 -2.49 2.57 8.12
C PRO A 99 -2.22 3.64 9.21
N ALA A 100 -1.54 4.73 8.87
CA ALA A 100 -1.24 5.85 9.76
C ALA A 100 -1.41 7.19 9.05
N GLY A 101 -1.65 8.25 9.83
CA GLY A 101 -1.89 9.59 9.28
C GLY A 101 -3.11 9.63 8.37
N THR A 102 -2.92 10.09 7.14
CA THR A 102 -3.98 10.20 6.12
C THR A 102 -4.51 8.86 5.62
N GLY A 103 -3.75 7.77 5.79
CA GLY A 103 -4.19 6.41 5.46
C GLY A 103 -4.88 5.68 6.62
N SER A 104 -5.09 6.35 7.77
CA SER A 104 -5.81 5.76 8.89
C SER A 104 -7.33 5.87 8.70
N ASN A 105 -8.08 4.86 9.13
CA ASN A 105 -9.55 4.86 9.09
C ASN A 105 -10.19 5.84 10.10
N ALA A 106 -9.39 6.46 10.98
CA ALA A 106 -9.88 7.39 11.97
C ALA A 106 -10.10 8.76 11.32
N LYS A 107 -11.35 9.22 11.30
CA LYS A 107 -11.67 10.59 10.89
C LYS A 107 -11.07 11.57 11.90
N ARG A 108 -10.16 12.42 11.43
CA ARG A 108 -9.54 13.49 12.19
C ARG A 108 -9.73 14.76 11.37
N ALA A 109 -10.06 15.87 12.03
CA ALA A 109 -10.24 17.16 11.34
C ALA A 109 -9.01 17.55 10.49
N SER A 110 -7.80 17.21 10.95
CA SER A 110 -6.57 17.42 10.18
C SER A 110 -6.49 16.56 8.92
N THR A 111 -6.96 15.31 8.97
CA THR A 111 -7.01 14.42 7.80
C THR A 111 -7.98 14.95 6.76
N ASP A 112 -9.16 15.42 7.18
CA ASP A 112 -10.19 15.94 6.29
C ASP A 112 -9.70 17.21 5.55
N ALA A 113 -9.07 18.14 6.28
CA ALA A 113 -8.47 19.34 5.69
C ALA A 113 -7.36 19.02 4.68
N ILE A 114 -6.53 18.01 4.97
CA ILE A 114 -5.48 17.56 4.04
C ILE A 114 -6.10 16.92 2.79
N MET A 115 -7.18 16.15 2.93
CA MET A 115 -7.86 15.54 1.79
C MET A 115 -8.50 16.58 0.87
N GLU A 116 -9.15 17.60 1.44
CA GLU A 116 -9.74 18.71 0.67
C GLU A 116 -8.67 19.51 -0.09
N LEU A 117 -7.58 19.87 0.58
CA LEU A 117 -6.45 20.54 -0.06
C LEU A 117 -5.83 19.68 -1.17
N ALA A 118 -5.67 18.38 -0.93
CA ALA A 118 -5.14 17.45 -1.92
C ALA A 118 -6.06 17.32 -3.14
N ALA A 119 -7.39 17.34 -2.96
CA ALA A 119 -8.36 17.32 -4.05
C ALA A 119 -8.25 18.60 -4.91
N LYS A 120 -8.17 19.77 -4.27
CA LYS A 120 -7.99 21.04 -4.97
C LYS A 120 -6.70 21.07 -5.80
N LEU A 121 -5.58 20.68 -5.20
CA LEU A 121 -4.29 20.62 -5.89
C LEU A 121 -4.23 19.56 -7.01
N ARG A 122 -5.07 18.52 -6.97
CA ARG A 122 -5.21 17.56 -8.07
C ARG A 122 -5.98 18.17 -9.22
N ALA A 123 -7.12 18.81 -8.96
CA ALA A 123 -7.89 19.52 -9.97
C ALA A 123 -7.05 20.61 -10.66
N ASP A 124 -6.25 21.36 -9.90
CA ASP A 124 -5.35 22.38 -10.45
C ASP A 124 -4.21 21.77 -11.30
N ARG A 125 -3.78 20.53 -11.03
CA ARG A 125 -2.81 19.81 -11.87
C ARG A 125 -3.46 19.29 -13.14
N GLU A 126 -4.63 18.67 -13.03
CA GLU A 126 -5.39 18.14 -14.17
C GLU A 126 -5.75 19.26 -15.16
N ALA A 127 -6.17 20.43 -14.66
CA ALA A 127 -6.46 21.60 -15.49
C ALA A 127 -5.21 22.18 -16.17
N ARG A 128 -4.02 22.05 -15.57
CA ARG A 128 -2.75 22.44 -16.21
C ARG A 128 -2.35 21.44 -17.29
N ASN A 129 -2.42 20.15 -17.00
CA ASN A 129 -2.11 19.11 -17.98
C ASN A 129 -3.02 19.19 -19.20
N PHE A 130 -4.33 19.40 -18.99
CA PHE A 130 -5.29 19.55 -20.09
C PHE A 130 -4.99 20.78 -20.96
N LYS A 131 -4.62 21.91 -20.36
CA LYS A 131 -4.20 23.10 -21.11
C LYS A 131 -2.89 22.89 -21.87
N GLU A 132 -1.93 22.16 -21.31
CA GLU A 132 -0.70 21.82 -22.02
C GLU A 132 -0.98 20.88 -23.20
N GLU A 133 -1.88 19.90 -23.06
CA GLU A 133 -2.32 19.04 -24.17
C GLU A 133 -3.08 19.80 -25.27
N ASP A 134 -3.99 20.72 -24.90
CA ASP A 134 -4.72 21.56 -25.86
C ASP A 134 -3.78 22.50 -26.64
N VAL A 135 -2.81 23.12 -25.96
CA VAL A 135 -1.80 23.98 -26.61
C VAL A 135 -0.94 23.16 -27.56
N LEU A 136 -0.50 21.97 -27.15
CA LEU A 136 0.29 21.07 -28.00
C LEU A 136 -0.50 20.61 -29.24
N MET A 137 -1.80 20.30 -29.09
CA MET A 137 -2.67 19.96 -30.23
C MET A 137 -2.88 21.15 -31.18
N THR A 138 -3.06 22.35 -30.63
CA THR A 138 -3.22 23.56 -31.45
C THR A 138 -1.92 23.89 -32.21
N GLU A 139 -0.76 23.67 -31.59
CA GLU A 139 0.55 23.83 -32.23
C GLU A 139 0.76 22.80 -33.36
N ILE A 140 0.40 21.52 -33.14
CA ILE A 140 0.47 20.47 -34.18
C ILE A 140 -0.48 20.77 -35.34
N GLU A 141 -1.73 21.18 -35.08
CA GLU A 141 -2.67 21.59 -36.12
C GLU A 141 -2.17 22.81 -36.91
N SER A 142 -1.44 23.72 -36.24
CA SER A 142 -0.82 24.87 -36.90
C SER A 142 0.40 24.49 -37.74
N GLU A 143 1.20 23.50 -37.33
CA GLU A 143 2.33 22.99 -38.12
C GLU A 143 1.85 22.16 -39.33
N GLU A 144 0.83 21.30 -39.16
CA GLU A 144 0.23 20.56 -40.28
C GLU A 144 -0.47 21.50 -41.29
N THR A 145 -1.12 22.57 -40.85
CA THR A 145 -1.69 23.56 -41.77
C THR A 145 -0.62 24.33 -42.54
N ILE A 146 0.54 24.63 -41.93
CA ILE A 146 1.67 25.24 -42.66
C ILE A 146 2.20 24.29 -43.75
N ASP A 147 2.33 22.98 -43.48
CA ASP A 147 2.80 22.01 -44.48
C ASP A 147 1.80 21.78 -45.63
N VAL A 148 0.49 21.93 -45.40
CA VAL A 148 -0.52 21.91 -46.48
C VAL A 148 -0.43 23.19 -47.34
N PHE A 149 -0.27 24.37 -46.73
CA PHE A 149 -0.14 25.63 -47.47
C PHE A 149 1.15 25.71 -48.30
N VAL A 150 2.27 25.13 -47.84
CA VAL A 150 3.52 25.08 -48.63
C VAL A 150 3.36 24.16 -49.85
N ASN A 151 2.68 23.02 -49.72
CA ASN A 151 2.44 22.12 -50.85
C ASN A 151 1.44 22.68 -51.88
N GLU A 152 0.37 23.37 -51.46
CA GLU A 152 -0.57 24.01 -52.39
C GLU A 152 0.04 25.23 -53.12
N SER A 153 0.92 25.98 -52.48
CA SER A 153 1.57 27.14 -53.12
C SER A 153 2.68 26.76 -54.13
N ASP A 154 3.28 25.57 -54.00
CA ASP A 154 4.20 25.00 -54.99
C ASP A 154 3.48 24.43 -56.23
N GLU A 155 2.19 24.06 -56.13
CA GLU A 155 1.38 23.64 -57.29
C GLU A 155 0.88 24.83 -58.12
N ILE A 156 0.51 25.95 -57.50
CA ILE A 156 -0.03 27.12 -58.22
C ILE A 156 1.05 27.85 -59.05
N GLN A 157 2.33 27.83 -58.64
CA GLN A 157 3.40 28.46 -59.43
C GLN A 157 3.81 27.71 -60.71
N LYS A 158 3.35 26.46 -60.92
CA LYS A 158 3.65 25.70 -62.15
C LYS A 158 2.66 25.92 -63.29
N GLU A 159 1.45 26.43 -63.02
CA GLU A 159 0.45 26.65 -64.07
C GLU A 159 0.58 28.03 -64.74
N ASP A 160 1.05 29.07 -64.04
CA ASP A 160 1.07 30.45 -64.56
C ASP A 160 2.29 30.81 -65.44
N ILE A 161 3.24 29.89 -65.68
CA ILE A 161 4.41 30.13 -66.56
C ILE A 161 4.26 29.46 -67.95
N ALA A 162 3.18 28.71 -68.19
CA ALA A 162 2.95 28.02 -69.47
C ALA A 162 2.12 28.81 -70.51
N GLY A 163 1.87 30.10 -70.30
CA GLY A 163 0.96 30.87 -71.14
C GLY A 163 1.31 32.34 -71.32
N LEU A 164 2.47 32.65 -71.91
CA LEU A 164 2.71 33.90 -72.64
C LEU A 164 3.85 33.68 -73.65
N GLU A 165 3.45 33.46 -74.91
CA GLU A 165 4.24 33.69 -76.13
C GLU A 165 4.58 35.18 -76.28
#